data_AF-A0A2M9KUH4-F1
#
_entry.id   AF-A0A2M9KUH4-F1
#
_cell.length_a   1.000
_cell.length_b   1.000
_cell.length_c   1.000
_cell.angle_alpha   90.00
_cell.angle_beta   90.00
_cell.angle_gamma   90.00
#
_symmetry.space_group_name_H-M   'P 1'
#
loop_
_entity.id
_entity.type
_entity.pdbx_description
1 polymer ?
#
loop_
_entity_poly.entity_id
_entity_poly.type
_entity_poly.pdbx_seq_one_letter_code
_entity_poly.pdbx_strand_id
1 'polypeptide(L)'
;MAAAVLMVFSVSATIEIEGPPELNPGFHDNRTGLAAVVLGTGLFLALAGLVLGLRGSGGAAGRTAVAILVLPLLAFGVFRLTVLAPMLACDGTSIAQVAPGSYDCEDITY
;
A
#
# COMPACT_ATOMS: atom_id res chain seq x y z
N MET A 1 -7.07 13.54 -4.44
CA MET A 1 -5.69 13.60 -4.98
C MET A 1 -4.65 13.16 -3.95
N ALA A 2 -4.61 13.73 -2.74
CA ALA A 2 -3.67 13.32 -1.68
C ALA A 2 -3.68 11.79 -1.40
N ALA A 3 -4.87 11.17 -1.31
CA ALA A 3 -4.98 9.72 -1.12
C ALA A 3 -4.27 8.90 -2.21
N ALA A 4 -4.43 9.29 -3.49
CA ALA A 4 -3.79 8.61 -4.61
C ALA A 4 -2.26 8.78 -4.56
N VAL A 5 -1.77 9.98 -4.24
CA VAL A 5 -0.33 10.25 -4.10
C VAL A 5 0.28 9.38 -2.99
N LEU A 6 -0.40 9.30 -1.83
CA LEU A 6 0.06 8.46 -0.72
C LEU A 6 0.06 6.98 -1.11
N MET A 7 -0.96 6.49 -1.81
CA MET A 7 -1.00 5.10 -2.29
C MET A 7 0.15 4.79 -3.27
N VAL A 8 0.45 5.69 -4.20
CA VAL A 8 1.60 5.52 -5.13
C VAL A 8 2.93 5.58 -4.37
N PHE A 9 3.06 6.48 -3.40
CA PHE A 9 4.27 6.57 -2.58
C PHE A 9 4.51 5.27 -1.78
N SER A 10 3.45 4.69 -1.20
CA SER A 10 3.51 3.40 -0.52
C SER A 10 4.08 2.30 -1.42
N VAL A 11 3.68 2.26 -2.70
CA VAL A 11 4.24 1.31 -3.68
C VAL A 11 5.73 1.56 -3.91
N SER A 12 6.13 2.82 -4.13
CA SER A 12 7.53 3.16 -4.39
C SER A 12 8.47 2.79 -3.24
N ALA A 13 7.97 2.84 -1.99
CA ALA A 13 8.73 2.44 -0.80
C ALA A 13 8.99 0.93 -0.72
N THR A 14 8.34 0.13 -1.57
CA THR A 14 8.37 -1.34 -1.56
C THR A 14 8.71 -1.96 -2.92
N ILE A 15 8.96 -1.14 -3.94
CA ILE A 15 9.13 -1.62 -5.32
C ILE A 15 10.39 -2.48 -5.48
N GLU A 16 11.43 -2.19 -4.70
CA GLU A 16 12.69 -2.93 -4.72
C GLU A 16 12.55 -4.33 -4.11
N ILE A 17 11.51 -4.56 -3.30
CA ILE A 17 11.23 -5.81 -2.58
C ILE A 17 10.34 -6.75 -3.41
N GLU A 18 9.52 -6.21 -4.31
CA GLU A 18 8.54 -6.97 -5.12
C GLU A 18 9.03 -7.34 -6.52
N GLY A 19 10.25 -6.92 -6.88
CA GLY A 19 10.89 -7.35 -8.12
C GLY A 19 11.09 -8.86 -8.13
N PRO A 20 11.10 -9.51 -9.31
CA PRO A 20 11.34 -10.94 -9.37
C PRO A 20 12.70 -11.27 -8.75
N PRO A 21 12.79 -12.33 -7.94
CA PRO A 21 13.98 -12.63 -7.12
C PRO A 21 15.23 -12.85 -7.98
N GLU A 22 15.03 -13.25 -9.23
CA GLU A 22 16.06 -13.44 -10.25
C GLU A 22 16.62 -12.13 -10.84
N LEU A 23 15.91 -11.00 -10.73
CA LEU A 23 16.40 -9.68 -11.14
C LEU A 23 17.02 -8.88 -9.99
N ASN A 24 16.73 -9.24 -8.73
CA ASN A 24 17.25 -8.51 -7.56
C ASN A 24 17.52 -9.47 -6.37
N PRO A 25 18.51 -10.38 -6.48
CA PRO A 25 18.86 -11.27 -5.37
C PRO A 25 19.61 -10.48 -4.29
N GLY A 26 18.94 -10.15 -3.18
CA GLY A 26 19.56 -9.41 -2.08
C GLY A 26 18.69 -9.26 -0.84
N PHE A 27 19.33 -8.84 0.25
CA PHE A 27 18.64 -8.38 1.47
C PHE A 27 18.19 -6.94 1.26
N HIS A 28 16.93 -6.66 1.55
CA HIS A 28 16.38 -5.32 1.45
C HIS A 28 16.02 -4.76 2.83
N ASP A 29 16.29 -3.48 3.03
CA ASP A 29 15.82 -2.74 4.19
C ASP A 29 14.30 -2.79 4.24
N ASN A 30 13.75 -3.30 5.34
CA ASN A 30 12.32 -3.39 5.48
C ASN A 30 11.70 -2.02 5.78
N ARG A 31 11.28 -1.32 4.72
CA ARG A 31 10.52 -0.05 4.81
C ARG A 31 9.00 -0.26 4.86
N THR A 32 8.55 -1.49 5.10
CA THR A 32 7.11 -1.81 5.02
C THR A 32 6.29 -1.19 6.13
N GLY A 33 6.86 -0.93 7.32
CA GLY A 33 6.22 -0.13 8.36
C GLY A 33 5.86 1.28 7.88
N LEU A 34 6.81 1.98 7.24
CA LEU A 34 6.57 3.30 6.63
C LEU A 34 5.51 3.20 5.51
N ALA A 35 5.64 2.21 4.63
CA ALA A 35 4.70 1.99 3.54
C ALA A 35 3.28 1.72 4.05
N ALA A 36 3.13 1.01 5.17
CA ALA A 36 1.86 0.71 5.82
C ALA A 36 1.22 1.98 6.43
N VAL A 37 1.99 2.82 7.12
CA VAL A 37 1.50 4.09 7.68
C VAL A 37 1.00 5.01 6.57
N VAL A 38 1.77 5.14 5.48
CA VAL A 38 1.38 5.95 4.32
C VAL A 38 0.11 5.39 3.67
N LEU A 39 0.04 4.07 3.46
CA LEU A 39 -1.12 3.40 2.87
C LEU A 39 -2.37 3.58 3.74
N GLY A 40 -2.25 3.40 5.05
CA GLY A 40 -3.34 3.59 6.01
C GLY A 40 -3.86 5.03 6.00
N THR A 41 -2.96 6.01 5.96
CA THR A 41 -3.33 7.44 5.84
C THR A 41 -4.05 7.72 4.52
N GLY A 42 -3.56 7.14 3.41
CA GLY A 42 -4.18 7.25 2.09
C GLY A 42 -5.60 6.64 2.05
N LEU A 43 -5.78 5.45 2.61
CA LEU A 43 -7.07 4.77 2.75
C LEU A 43 -8.05 5.57 3.62
N PHE A 44 -7.58 6.09 4.76
CA PHE A 44 -8.40 6.93 5.63
C PHE A 44 -8.91 8.17 4.89
N LEU A 45 -8.04 8.87 4.16
CA LEU A 45 -8.43 10.04 3.36
C LEU A 45 -9.38 9.68 2.22
N ALA A 46 -9.19 8.51 1.58
CA ALA A 46 -10.11 8.02 0.55
C ALA A 46 -11.51 7.75 1.15
N LEU A 47 -11.59 7.08 2.29
CA LEU A 47 -12.85 6.83 2.99
C LEU A 47 -13.54 8.12 3.45
N ALA A 48 -12.79 9.04 4.06
CA ALA A 48 -13.31 10.34 4.47
C ALA A 48 -13.85 11.12 3.27
N GLY A 49 -13.11 11.15 2.15
CA GLY A 49 -13.53 11.77 0.90
C GLY A 49 -14.77 11.11 0.30
N LEU A 50 -14.89 9.79 0.37
CA LEU A 50 -16.08 9.06 -0.08
C LEU A 50 -17.30 9.44 0.76
N VAL A 51 -17.19 9.39 2.09
CA VAL A 51 -18.29 9.72 3.00
C VAL A 51 -18.75 11.16 2.81
N LEU A 52 -17.81 12.11 2.73
CA LEU A 52 -18.11 13.53 2.51
C LEU A 52 -18.73 13.75 1.11
N GLY A 53 -18.20 13.11 0.07
CA GLY A 53 -18.70 13.23 -1.30
C GLY A 53 -20.10 12.62 -1.49
N LEU A 54 -20.41 11.53 -0.79
CA LEU A 54 -21.75 10.92 -0.80
C LEU A 54 -22.77 11.70 0.03
N ARG A 55 -22.35 12.31 1.15
CA ARG A 55 -23.21 13.13 2.01
C ARG A 55 -23.40 14.58 1.55
N GLY A 56 -22.59 15.04 0.59
CA GLY A 56 -22.72 16.38 0.02
C GLY A 56 -24.05 16.61 -0.69
N SER A 57 -24.41 17.89 -0.83
CA SER A 57 -25.60 18.37 -1.57
C SER A 57 -25.47 18.23 -3.09
N GLY A 58 -24.39 17.62 -3.59
CA GLY A 58 -24.20 17.35 -5.01
C GLY A 58 -25.28 16.44 -5.58
N GLY A 59 -25.71 16.73 -6.81
CA GLY A 59 -26.66 15.89 -7.54
C GLY A 59 -26.14 14.48 -7.79
N ALA A 60 -27.02 13.59 -8.25
CA ALA A 60 -26.71 12.17 -8.46
C ALA A 60 -25.44 11.95 -9.29
N ALA A 61 -25.21 12.74 -10.35
CA ALA A 61 -24.01 12.66 -11.18
C ALA A 61 -22.71 12.90 -10.40
N GLY A 62 -22.70 13.84 -9.44
CA GLY A 62 -21.53 14.12 -8.61
C GLY A 62 -21.21 12.96 -7.67
N ARG A 63 -22.23 12.33 -7.09
CA ARG A 63 -22.07 11.15 -6.22
C ARG A 63 -21.53 9.95 -6.99
N THR A 64 -22.04 9.72 -8.20
CA THR A 64 -21.56 8.64 -9.08
C THR A 64 -20.10 8.85 -9.47
N ALA A 65 -19.71 10.08 -9.81
CA ALA A 65 -18.32 10.40 -10.14
C ALA A 65 -17.36 10.14 -8.96
N VAL A 66 -17.76 10.53 -7.74
CA VAL A 66 -16.98 10.24 -6.52
C VAL A 66 -16.85 8.73 -6.31
N ALA A 67 -17.94 7.98 -6.44
CA ALA A 67 -17.91 6.52 -6.27
C ALA A 67 -16.97 5.86 -7.29
N ILE A 68 -17.06 6.23 -8.57
CA ILE A 68 -16.21 5.70 -9.65
C ILE A 68 -14.73 5.99 -9.39
N LEU A 69 -14.39 7.16 -8.85
CA LEU A 69 -12.99 7.51 -8.58
C LEU A 69 -12.44 6.85 -7.31
N VAL A 70 -13.25 6.78 -6.24
CA VAL A 70 -12.76 6.37 -4.93
C VAL A 70 -12.83 4.86 -4.72
N LEU A 71 -13.81 4.15 -5.30
CA LEU A 71 -13.91 2.70 -5.15
C LEU A 71 -12.68 1.95 -5.69
N PRO A 72 -12.12 2.27 -6.87
CA PRO A 72 -10.90 1.63 -7.35
C PRO A 72 -9.69 1.91 -6.45
N LEU A 73 -9.59 3.13 -5.89
CA LEU A 73 -8.53 3.48 -4.93
C LEU A 73 -8.62 2.64 -3.65
N LEU A 74 -9.84 2.42 -3.14
CA LEU A 74 -10.06 1.55 -1.99
C LEU A 74 -9.74 0.09 -2.31
N ALA A 75 -10.19 -0.41 -3.46
CA ALA A 75 -9.87 -1.77 -3.91
C ALA A 75 -8.36 -1.98 -4.06
N PHE A 76 -7.66 -1.03 -4.65
CA PHE A 76 -6.21 -1.03 -4.76
C PHE A 76 -5.52 -1.01 -3.39
N GLY A 77 -5.97 -0.15 -2.48
CA GLY A 77 -5.38 -0.07 -1.14
C GLY A 77 -5.59 -1.36 -0.33
N VAL A 78 -6.75 -2.02 -0.46
CA VAL A 78 -7.01 -3.33 0.16
C VAL A 78 -6.10 -4.40 -0.45
N PHE A 79 -5.98 -4.45 -1.77
CA PHE A 79 -5.03 -5.34 -2.43
C PHE A 79 -3.61 -5.11 -1.92
N ARG A 80 -3.16 -3.85 -1.83
CA ARG A 80 -1.84 -3.51 -1.32
C ARG A 80 -1.63 -3.98 0.12
N LEU A 81 -2.62 -3.84 0.99
CA LEU A 81 -2.55 -4.36 2.37
C LEU A 81 -2.35 -5.88 2.40
N THR A 82 -3.00 -6.64 1.51
CA THR A 82 -2.81 -8.10 1.46
C THR A 82 -1.39 -8.50 1.06
N VAL A 83 -0.74 -7.70 0.21
CA VAL A 83 0.65 -7.92 -0.21
C VAL A 83 1.65 -7.44 0.85
N LEU A 84 1.34 -6.36 1.56
CA LEU A 84 2.19 -5.83 2.64
C LEU A 84 2.15 -6.70 3.89
N ALA A 85 0.99 -7.30 4.21
CA ALA A 85 0.78 -8.07 5.43
C ALA A 85 1.90 -9.09 5.77
N PRO A 86 2.37 -9.95 4.85
CA PRO A 86 3.47 -10.87 5.15
C PRO A 86 4.80 -10.15 5.41
N MET A 87 5.05 -8.99 4.81
CA MET A 87 6.29 -8.23 5.01
C MET A 87 6.32 -7.49 6.36
N LEU A 88 5.15 -7.11 6.89
CA LEU A 88 5.03 -6.47 8.21
C LEU A 88 5.40 -7.41 9.35
N ALA A 89 5.33 -8.73 9.15
CA ALA A 89 5.79 -9.70 10.14
C ALA A 89 7.30 -9.61 10.41
N CYS A 90 8.06 -9.08 9.44
CA CYS A 90 9.50 -8.87 9.53
C CYS A 90 9.87 -7.40 9.84
N ASP A 91 8.95 -6.59 10.37
CA ASP A 91 9.23 -5.17 10.63
C ASP A 91 10.42 -5.02 11.59
N GLY A 92 11.41 -4.20 11.19
CA GLY A 92 12.65 -4.01 11.95
C GLY A 92 13.81 -4.96 11.61
N THR A 93 13.62 -5.96 10.73
CA THR A 93 14.69 -6.82 10.21
C THR A 93 14.91 -6.59 8.71
N SER A 94 15.95 -7.20 8.13
CA SER A 94 16.06 -7.26 6.66
C SER A 94 15.13 -8.34 6.11
N ILE A 95 14.73 -8.22 4.85
CA ILE A 95 13.86 -9.20 4.18
C ILE A 95 14.49 -9.71 2.89
N ALA A 96 14.33 -11.02 2.65
CA ALA A 96 14.68 -11.68 1.41
C ALA A 96 13.45 -12.38 0.83
N GLN A 97 13.19 -12.20 -0.47
CA GLN A 97 12.07 -12.87 -1.13
C GLN A 97 12.49 -14.28 -1.57
N VAL A 98 11.85 -15.31 -1.01
CA VAL A 98 12.14 -16.73 -1.31
C VAL A 98 11.25 -17.24 -2.44
N ALA A 99 10.00 -16.79 -2.46
CA ALA A 99 9.02 -17.07 -3.51
C ALA A 99 8.08 -15.86 -3.66
N PRO A 100 7.32 -15.73 -4.77
CA PRO A 100 6.36 -14.64 -4.93
C PRO A 100 5.37 -14.58 -3.76
N GLY A 101 5.40 -13.50 -2.98
CA GLY A 101 4.57 -13.32 -1.80
C GLY A 101 5.04 -14.05 -0.53
N SER A 102 6.20 -14.69 -0.55
CA SER A 102 6.83 -15.34 0.61
C SER A 102 8.17 -14.67 0.93
N TYR A 103 8.33 -14.24 2.17
CA TYR A 103 9.51 -13.48 2.63
C TYR A 103 10.09 -14.15 3.88
N ASP A 104 11.41 -14.28 3.92
CA ASP A 104 12.13 -14.65 5.13
C ASP A 104 12.65 -13.40 5.84
N CYS A 105 12.48 -13.38 7.16
CA CYS A 105 13.01 -12.32 8.04
C CYS A 105 14.43 -12.67 8.42
N GLU A 106 15.37 -11.79 8.11
CA GLU A 106 16.80 -12.05 8.32
C GLU A 106 17.36 -10.99 9.26
N ASP A 107 17.89 -11.45 10.40
CA ASP A 107 18.50 -10.61 11.41
C ASP A 107 19.81 -10.02 10.87
N ILE A 108 19.97 -8.71 11.00
CA ILE A 108 21.17 -7.99 10.56
C ILE A 108 22.32 -8.34 11.53
N THR A 109 22.93 -9.49 11.33
CA THR A 109 24.12 -9.93 12.07
C THR A 109 25.33 -9.52 11.24
N TYR A 110 25.93 -8.37 11.57
CA TYR A 110 27.22 -7.95 11.03
C TYR A 110 28.37 -8.82 11.58
#